data_AF-A0A357CBN9-F1
#
_entry.id   AF-A0A357CBN9-F1
#
_cell.length_a   1.000
_cell.length_b   1.000
_cell.length_c   1.000
_cell.angle_alpha   90.00
_cell.angle_beta   90.00
_cell.angle_gamma   90.00
#
_symmetry.space_group_name_H-M   'P 1'
#
loop_
_entity.id
_entity.type
_entity.pdbx_description
1 polymer ?
#
loop_
_entity_poly.entity_id
_entity_poly.type
_entity_poly.pdbx_seq_one_letter_code
_entity_poly.pdbx_strand_id
1 'polypeptide(L)' 'MLGSFYPVFLGFQKAEDMPLQIGNMLKAPSWQYPFGTDGYGRNYLLVILLLGRQTLGIAFGVSLISTILGTAIGVL' A
#
# COMPACT_ATOMS: atom_id res chain seq x y z
N MET A 1 -8.98 25.69 -1.48
CA MET A 1 -8.43 25.06 -2.70
C MET A 1 -7.40 23.94 -2.44
N LEU A 2 -7.02 23.67 -1.18
CA LEU A 2 -6.17 22.52 -0.80
C LEU A 2 -6.96 21.20 -0.63
N GLY A 3 -8.24 21.20 -1.05
CA GLY A 3 -9.24 20.15 -0.87
C GLY A 3 -9.17 18.97 -1.83
N SER A 4 -8.59 19.19 -3.01
CA SER A 4 -8.80 18.30 -4.15
C SER A 4 -7.87 17.08 -4.17
N PHE A 5 -6.81 17.08 -3.35
CA PHE A 5 -5.88 15.95 -3.23
C PHE A 5 -6.26 14.99 -2.10
N TYR A 6 -7.22 15.37 -1.24
CA TYR A 6 -7.71 14.53 -0.15
C TYR A 6 -8.17 13.12 -0.58
N PRO A 7 -8.86 12.88 -1.72
CA PRO A 7 -9.23 11.52 -2.12
C PRO A 7 -8.07 10.66 -2.63
N VAL A 8 -6.96 11.26 -3.09
CA VAL A 8 -5.74 10.51 -3.47
C VAL A 8 -5.05 9.94 -2.23
N PHE A 9 -5.14 10.64 -1.09
CA PHE A 9 -4.44 10.30 0.14
C PHE A 9 -5.33 9.85 1.32
N LEU A 10 -6.66 9.77 1.20
CA LEU A 10 -7.55 9.27 2.28
C LEU A 10 -8.13 7.88 2.02
N GLY A 11 -7.97 7.34 0.81
CA GLY A 11 -8.25 5.93 0.54
C GLY A 11 -7.14 4.98 1.03
N PHE A 12 -6.21 5.41 1.90
CA PHE A 12 -5.20 4.53 2.46
C PHE A 12 -5.84 3.51 3.37
N GLN A 13 -5.91 2.28 2.86
CA GLN A 13 -6.28 1.17 3.72
C GLN A 13 -5.12 0.97 4.68
N LYS A 14 -5.30 1.35 5.94
CA LYS A 14 -4.27 1.07 6.92
C LYS A 14 -4.32 -0.39 7.28
N ALA A 15 -3.16 -0.98 7.50
CA ALA A 15 -3.08 -2.36 7.95
C ALA A 15 -3.82 -2.56 9.29
N GLU A 16 -3.88 -1.53 10.14
CA GLU A 16 -4.59 -1.54 11.43
C GLU A 16 -6.10 -1.69 11.32
N ASP A 17 -6.71 -1.31 10.20
CA ASP A 17 -8.16 -1.42 9.98
C ASP A 17 -8.60 -2.84 9.60
N MET A 18 -7.66 -3.75 9.31
CA MET A 18 -8.00 -5.14 9.00
C MET A 18 -8.48 -5.88 10.26
N PRO A 19 -9.52 -6.72 10.14
CA PRO A 19 -10.09 -7.43 11.27
C PRO A 19 -9.06 -8.39 11.90
N LEU A 20 -9.04 -8.43 13.23
CA LEU A 20 -8.21 -9.34 14.00
C LEU A 20 -8.68 -10.79 13.84
N GLN A 21 -7.75 -11.71 13.62
CA GLN A 21 -8.03 -13.15 13.51
C GLN A 21 -7.27 -13.92 14.58
N ILE A 22 -7.84 -13.94 15.79
CA ILE A 22 -7.20 -14.52 16.98
C ILE A 22 -6.79 -15.99 16.77
N GLY A 23 -7.60 -16.77 16.06
CA GLY A 23 -7.29 -18.18 15.75
C GLY A 23 -6.14 -18.41 14.75
N ASN A 24 -5.64 -17.35 14.12
CA ASN A 24 -4.62 -17.42 13.08
C ASN A 24 -3.36 -16.65 13.43
N MET A 25 -3.13 -16.26 14.69
CA MET A 25 -1.94 -15.49 15.08
C MET A 25 -0.65 -16.34 14.97
N LEU A 26 0.45 -15.72 14.56
CA LEU A 26 1.80 -16.30 14.58
C LEU A 26 1.93 -17.68 13.86
N LYS A 27 1.14 -17.91 12.80
CA LYS A 27 1.25 -19.12 12.01
C LYS A 27 2.51 -19.06 11.14
N ALA A 28 3.29 -20.13 11.17
CA ALA A 28 4.41 -20.32 10.29
C ALA A 28 3.97 -20.34 8.80
N PRO A 29 4.89 -20.06 7.87
CA PRO A 29 4.63 -20.18 6.44
C PRO A 29 4.04 -21.55 6.07
N SER A 30 2.95 -21.54 5.32
CA SER A 30 2.25 -22.74 4.83
C SER A 30 1.60 -22.46 3.47
N TRP A 31 1.11 -23.48 2.79
CA TRP A 31 0.39 -23.30 1.52
C TRP A 31 -0.80 -22.33 1.60
N GLN A 32 -1.46 -22.28 2.77
CA GLN A 32 -2.55 -21.34 3.03
C GLN A 32 -2.06 -19.93 3.42
N TYR A 33 -0.90 -19.86 4.07
CA TYR A 33 -0.26 -18.60 4.49
C TYR A 33 1.18 -18.56 3.96
N PRO A 34 1.41 -18.21 2.68
CA PRO A 34 2.72 -18.34 2.06
C PRO A 34 3.84 -17.61 2.80
N PHE A 35 3.50 -16.49 3.45
CA PHE A 35 4.43 -15.70 4.27
C PHE A 35 4.10 -15.78 5.77
N GLY A 36 3.21 -16.69 6.18
CA GLY A 36 2.72 -16.78 7.55
C GLY A 36 1.71 -15.68 7.90
N THR A 37 1.45 -15.55 9.20
CA THR A 37 0.55 -14.52 9.75
C THR A 37 1.22 -13.70 10.85
N ASP A 38 0.78 -12.46 11.01
CA ASP A 38 1.31 -11.55 12.02
C ASP A 38 0.77 -11.86 13.43
N GLY A 39 1.22 -11.05 14.40
CA GLY A 39 0.75 -11.09 15.78
C GLY A 39 -0.72 -10.69 15.97
N TYR A 40 -1.44 -10.39 14.90
CA TYR A 40 -2.86 -10.04 14.88
C TYR A 40 -3.69 -11.04 14.03
N GLY A 41 -3.03 -12.06 13.48
CA GLY A 41 -3.63 -13.11 12.65
C GLY A 41 -3.82 -12.74 11.17
N ARG A 42 -3.26 -11.61 10.73
CA ARG A 42 -3.35 -11.14 9.34
C ARG A 42 -2.30 -11.82 8.48
N ASN A 43 -2.66 -12.22 7.26
CA ASN A 43 -1.73 -12.84 6.32
C ASN A 43 -0.78 -11.79 5.74
N TYR A 44 0.54 -11.97 5.93
CA TYR A 44 1.56 -11.04 5.46
C TYR A 44 1.49 -10.78 3.95
N LEU A 45 1.23 -11.81 3.15
CA LEU A 45 1.13 -11.67 1.69
C LEU A 45 -0.02 -10.72 1.31
N LEU A 46 -1.17 -10.85 1.96
CA LEU A 46 -2.33 -10.01 1.69
C LEU A 46 -2.07 -8.56 2.11
N VAL A 47 -1.43 -8.34 3.26
CA VAL A 47 -1.05 -6.99 3.71
C VAL A 47 -0.11 -6.34 2.70
N ILE A 48 0.91 -7.07 2.23
CA ILE A 48 1.88 -6.56 1.25
C ILE A 48 1.20 -6.25 -0.09
N LEU A 49 0.29 -7.11 -0.58
CA LEU A 49 -0.42 -6.86 -1.83
C LEU A 49 -1.37 -5.65 -1.72
N LEU A 50 -2.07 -5.53 -0.59
CA LEU A 50 -2.99 -4.43 -0.33
C LEU A 50 -2.27 -3.08 -0.31
N LEU A 51 -1.19 -2.99 0.48
CA LEU A 51 -0.38 -1.78 0.59
C LEU A 51 0.44 -1.53 -0.68
N GLY A 52 0.97 -2.58 -1.30
CA GLY A 52 1.78 -2.51 -2.51
C GLY A 52 1.03 -1.89 -3.69
N ARG A 53 -0.24 -2.29 -3.91
CA ARG A 53 -1.11 -1.67 -4.94
C ARG A 53 -1.21 -0.16 -4.74
N GLN A 54 -1.32 0.27 -3.50
CA GLN A 54 -1.50 1.66 -3.14
C GLN A 54 -0.20 2.47 -3.28
N THR A 55 0.93 1.94 -2.81
CA THR A 55 2.25 2.53 -3.03
C THR A 55 2.56 2.65 -4.52
N LEU A 56 2.19 1.66 -5.33
CA LEU A 56 2.41 1.69 -6.77
C LEU A 56 1.66 2.84 -7.45
N GLY A 57 0.41 3.09 -7.07
CA GLY A 57 -0.38 4.22 -7.59
C GLY A 57 0.25 5.58 -7.26
N ILE A 58 0.72 5.77 -6.02
CA ILE A 58 1.41 7.01 -5.61
C ILE A 58 2.70 7.18 -6.41
N ALA A 59 3.56 6.15 -6.42
CA ALA A 59 4.87 6.20 -7.06
C ALA A 59 4.72 6.50 -8.55
N PHE A 60 3.72 5.90 -9.21
CA PHE A 60 3.42 6.18 -10.60
C PHE A 60 3.02 7.65 -10.83
N GLY A 61 2.10 8.19 -10.01
CA GLY A 61 1.68 9.59 -10.11
C GLY A 61 2.82 10.58 -9.87
N VAL A 62 3.64 10.33 -8.84
CA VAL A 62 4.83 11.15 -8.55
C VAL A 62 5.83 11.10 -9.70
N SER A 63 6.08 9.90 -10.25
CA SER A 63 7.01 9.72 -11.37
C SER A 63 6.54 10.48 -12.62
N LEU A 64 5.24 10.48 -12.90
CA LEU A 64 4.67 11.17 -14.05
C LEU A 64 4.82 12.70 -13.92
N ILE A 65 4.49 13.26 -12.75
CA ILE A 65 4.64 14.69 -12.47
C ILE A 65 6.12 15.08 -12.54
N SER A 66 7.01 14.30 -11.91
CA SER A 66 8.44 14.55 -11.91
C SER A 66 9.02 14.51 -13.33
N THR A 67 8.57 13.57 -14.17
CA THR A 67 9.02 13.46 -15.56
C THR A 67 8.58 14.66 -16.38
N ILE A 68 7.32 15.09 -16.27
CA ILE A 68 6.79 16.25 -17.01
C ILE A 68 7.55 17.52 -16.61
N LEU A 69 7.69 17.78 -15.30
CA LEU A 69 8.38 18.97 -14.80
C LEU A 69 9.87 18.94 -15.14
N GLY A 70 10.53 17.80 -14.95
CA GLY A 70 11.94 17.62 -15.29
C GLY A 70 12.21 17.83 -16.78
N THR A 71 11.31 17.34 -17.65
CA THR A 71 11.42 17.54 -19.10
C THR A 71 11.18 19.00 -19.48
N ALA A 72 10.16 19.65 -18.91
CA ALA A 72 9.87 21.05 -19.18
C ALA A 72 11.03 21.98 -18.77
N ILE A 73 11.61 21.75 -17.60
CA ILE A 73 12.79 22.50 -17.13
C ILE A 73 14.01 22.17 -18.00
N GLY A 74 14.22 20.90 -18.36
CA GLY A 74 15.38 20.50 -19.15
C GLY A 74 15.37 21.00 -20.59
N VAL A 75 14.20 21.36 -21.13
CA VAL A 75 14.04 21.91 -22.48
C VAL A 75 14.18 23.45 -22.53
N LEU A 76 13.91 24.14 -21.40
CA LEU A 76 14.10 25.59 -21.26
C LEU A 76 15.59 25.94 -21.10
#